data_AF-A0A4Y2VVA7-F1
#
_entry.id   AF-A0A4Y2VVA7-F1
#
_cell.length_a   1.000
_cell.length_b   1.000
_cell.length_c   1.000
_cell.angle_alpha   90.00
_cell.angle_beta   90.00
_cell.angle_gamma   90.00
#
_symmetry.space_group_name_H-M   'P 1'
#
loop_
_entity.id
_entity.type
_entity.pdbx_description
1 polymer ?
#
loop_
_entity_poly.entity_id
_entity_poly.type
_entity_poly.pdbx_seq_one_letter_code
_entity_poly.pdbx_strand_id
1 'polypeptide(L)'
;MSCELRTNKTCDLHSSTSNGWYPKKAQEIMKKDVHARYRTEAHQHIVCRFNERFILSLTKCSNCLFLDDQLNILPIQSNALSIKPVPAKSWDAQKTPEEQKLLDLKASLDGSQPMHVLVKKCRTLNQAEAVMKFIDSLSEKNLRSTVTLTSGRGRGKSAALGLAVAAAIAFKYPNIAVTSPHPENLKTFFQFLLEGLDALGYEKATDYEEVRSTNPEFNKAIIQVNVMRKIRQRVRYIQPSSTKLDNVELLVIDEAAAIPLPFVKDLMGPYLIFLASTING
;
A
#
# COMPACT_ATOMS: atom_id res chain seq x y z
N MET A 1 -3.04 -70.30 2.22
CA MET A 1 -3.60 -70.65 3.55
C MET A 1 -3.58 -69.35 4.34
N SER A 2 -4.60 -68.50 4.18
CA SER A 2 -5.93 -68.62 4.81
C SER A 2 -5.85 -68.11 6.25
N CYS A 3 -6.35 -66.89 6.44
CA CYS A 3 -6.41 -66.17 7.70
C CYS A 3 -7.85 -66.25 8.24
N GLU A 4 -8.02 -66.58 9.52
CA GLU A 4 -9.30 -66.56 10.24
C GLU A 4 -9.06 -65.80 11.57
N LEU A 5 -9.73 -64.65 11.80
CA LEU A 5 -10.98 -64.53 12.61
C LEU A 5 -10.72 -64.93 14.09
N ARG A 6 -10.73 -64.09 15.14
CA ARG A 6 -11.63 -62.98 15.62
C ARG A 6 -10.93 -62.29 16.84
N THR A 7 -11.34 -61.19 17.50
CA THR A 7 -12.44 -60.18 17.43
C THR A 7 -12.05 -58.91 18.21
N ASN A 8 -12.80 -57.82 18.02
CA ASN A 8 -13.00 -56.64 18.91
C ASN A 8 -12.21 -56.54 20.24
N LYS A 9 -11.44 -55.45 20.38
CA LYS A 9 -11.44 -54.61 21.59
C LYS A 9 -11.24 -53.13 21.23
N THR A 10 -12.03 -52.27 21.85
CA THR A 10 -11.98 -50.82 21.72
C THR A 10 -10.71 -50.27 22.37
N CYS A 11 -9.95 -49.44 21.65
CA CYS A 11 -8.88 -48.65 22.24
C CYS A 11 -9.42 -47.29 22.66
N ASP A 12 -9.79 -47.16 23.94
CA ASP A 12 -10.04 -45.88 24.58
C ASP A 12 -8.75 -45.07 24.64
N LEU A 13 -8.62 -44.08 23.76
CA LEU A 13 -7.54 -43.09 23.84
C LEU A 13 -7.90 -42.03 24.88
N HIS A 14 -7.53 -42.32 26.13
CA HIS A 14 -7.33 -41.32 27.16
C HIS A 14 -6.34 -40.25 26.67
N SER A 15 -6.83 -39.11 26.16
CA SER A 15 -6.03 -37.89 26.07
C SER A 15 -6.21 -37.08 27.36
N SER A 16 -5.23 -37.24 28.25
CA SER A 16 -5.03 -36.53 29.51
C SER A 16 -5.52 -35.08 29.52
N THR A 17 -6.42 -34.76 30.45
CA THR A 17 -6.70 -33.39 30.89
C THR A 17 -5.51 -32.83 31.66
N SER A 18 -4.90 -31.75 31.18
CA SER A 18 -4.08 -30.84 32.00
C SER A 18 -4.39 -29.37 31.67
N ASN A 19 -5.19 -28.80 32.56
CA ASN A 19 -5.40 -27.39 32.92
C ASN A 19 -4.47 -26.35 32.25
N GLY A 20 -4.93 -25.19 31.79
CA GLY A 20 -6.29 -24.64 31.80
C GLY A 20 -6.30 -23.12 31.96
N TRP A 21 -6.60 -22.38 30.88
CA TRP A 21 -6.90 -20.93 30.95
C TRP A 21 -7.69 -20.42 29.73
N TYR A 22 -8.70 -21.18 29.28
CA TYR A 22 -9.57 -20.77 28.18
C TYR A 22 -11.00 -20.58 28.68
N PRO A 23 -11.57 -19.36 28.62
CA PRO A 23 -12.95 -19.13 29.04
C PRO A 23 -13.92 -19.87 28.10
N LYS A 24 -14.98 -20.46 28.67
CA LYS A 24 -15.91 -21.37 27.95
C LYS A 24 -16.46 -20.76 26.64
N LYS A 25 -16.79 -19.46 26.63
CA LYS A 25 -17.23 -18.74 25.40
C LYS A 25 -16.19 -18.79 24.26
N ALA A 26 -14.89 -18.76 24.55
CA ALA A 26 -13.86 -18.85 23.51
C ALA A 26 -13.79 -20.26 22.88
N GLN A 27 -13.97 -21.31 23.69
CA GLN A 27 -14.05 -22.70 23.23
C GLN A 27 -15.32 -22.95 22.38
N GLU A 28 -16.40 -22.24 22.67
CA GLU A 28 -17.66 -22.31 21.92
C GLU A 28 -17.56 -21.65 20.54
N ILE A 29 -16.87 -20.50 20.43
CA ILE A 29 -16.54 -19.86 19.15
C ILE A 29 -15.68 -20.80 18.28
N MET A 30 -14.72 -21.51 18.88
CA MET A 30 -13.87 -22.48 18.17
C MET A 30 -14.62 -23.72 17.64
N LYS A 31 -15.85 -24.00 18.11
CA LYS A 31 -16.64 -25.17 17.69
C LYS A 31 -17.51 -24.98 16.46
N LYS A 32 -17.68 -23.76 15.95
CA LYS A 32 -18.45 -23.54 14.69
C LYS A 32 -17.59 -23.90 13.48
N ASP A 33 -17.79 -25.10 12.93
CA ASP A 33 -17.14 -25.56 11.69
C ASP A 33 -17.73 -24.84 10.46
N VAL A 34 -17.24 -23.63 10.20
CA VAL A 34 -17.53 -22.85 8.99
C VAL A 34 -16.98 -23.54 7.72
N HIS A 35 -16.05 -24.49 7.88
CA HIS A 35 -15.31 -25.13 6.78
C HIS A 35 -15.94 -26.43 6.29
N ALA A 36 -17.03 -26.89 6.91
CA ALA A 36 -17.84 -28.03 6.45
C ALA A 36 -18.27 -27.91 4.97
N ARG A 37 -18.42 -26.69 4.46
CA ARG A 37 -18.79 -26.40 3.05
C ARG A 37 -17.65 -26.55 2.03
N TYR A 38 -16.39 -26.64 2.46
CA TYR A 38 -15.23 -26.71 1.57
C TYR A 38 -14.68 -28.14 1.36
N ARG A 39 -15.30 -29.15 1.99
CA ARG A 39 -14.89 -30.55 1.87
C ARG A 39 -15.17 -31.06 0.46
N THR A 40 -14.13 -31.50 -0.23
CA THR A 40 -14.21 -32.18 -1.53
C THR A 40 -13.77 -33.64 -1.38
N GLU A 41 -14.04 -34.49 -2.37
CA GLU A 41 -13.64 -35.91 -2.34
C GLU A 41 -12.13 -36.09 -2.12
N ALA A 42 -11.32 -35.17 -2.64
CA ALA A 42 -9.87 -35.13 -2.47
C ALA A 42 -9.41 -34.60 -1.10
N HIS A 43 -10.24 -33.86 -0.34
CA HIS A 43 -9.89 -33.22 0.94
C HIS A 43 -11.05 -33.39 1.95
N GLN A 44 -11.22 -34.62 2.45
CA GLN A 44 -12.30 -34.98 3.38
C GLN A 44 -12.09 -34.42 4.80
N HIS A 45 -10.84 -34.20 5.23
CA HIS A 45 -10.47 -33.74 6.57
C HIS A 45 -9.87 -32.32 6.56
N ILE A 46 -10.74 -31.31 6.52
CA ILE A 46 -10.33 -29.91 6.66
C ILE A 46 -10.24 -29.55 8.15
N VAL A 47 -9.03 -29.22 8.61
CA VAL A 47 -8.79 -28.79 10.01
C VAL A 47 -8.57 -27.29 10.06
N CYS A 48 -9.38 -26.59 10.86
CA CYS A 48 -9.49 -25.13 10.90
C CYS A 48 -8.35 -24.42 11.66
N ARG A 49 -7.10 -24.81 11.41
CA ARG A 49 -5.90 -24.34 12.14
C ARG A 49 -5.71 -22.81 12.11
N PHE A 50 -6.23 -22.13 11.10
CA PHE A 50 -6.21 -20.67 11.06
C PHE A 50 -7.11 -20.06 12.14
N ASN A 51 -8.36 -20.52 12.29
CA ASN A 51 -9.32 -19.96 13.24
C ASN A 51 -8.80 -20.08 14.68
N GLU A 52 -8.24 -21.24 15.03
CA GLU A 52 -7.63 -21.50 16.33
C GLU A 52 -6.43 -20.56 16.58
N ARG A 53 -5.47 -20.49 15.66
CA ARG A 53 -4.32 -19.57 15.77
C ARG A 53 -4.73 -18.11 15.79
N PHE A 54 -5.77 -17.73 15.06
CA PHE A 54 -6.30 -16.37 15.01
C PHE A 54 -6.88 -15.97 16.38
N ILE A 55 -7.76 -16.79 16.97
CA ILE A 55 -8.32 -16.54 18.30
C ILE A 55 -7.20 -16.48 19.35
N LEU A 56 -6.22 -17.39 19.31
CA LEU A 56 -5.05 -17.37 20.20
C LEU A 56 -4.11 -16.17 19.98
N SER A 57 -4.16 -15.52 18.81
CA SER A 57 -3.44 -14.27 18.56
C SER A 57 -4.19 -13.05 19.11
N LEU A 58 -5.54 -13.06 19.04
CA LEU A 58 -6.38 -12.00 19.60
C LEU A 58 -6.28 -11.93 21.12
N THR A 59 -6.26 -13.07 21.84
CA THR A 59 -6.10 -13.07 23.32
C THR A 59 -4.75 -12.50 23.80
N LYS A 60 -3.74 -12.44 22.91
CA LYS A 60 -2.42 -11.84 23.16
C LYS A 60 -2.28 -10.40 22.64
N CYS A 61 -3.26 -9.91 21.88
CA CYS A 61 -3.19 -8.60 21.23
C CYS A 61 -3.63 -7.51 22.20
N SER A 62 -2.73 -6.58 22.57
CA SER A 62 -3.04 -5.46 23.48
C SER A 62 -4.21 -4.58 23.01
N ASN A 63 -4.44 -4.53 21.70
CA ASN A 63 -5.42 -3.67 21.05
C ASN A 63 -6.71 -4.43 20.66
N CYS A 64 -6.93 -5.62 21.25
CA CYS A 64 -8.19 -6.35 21.15
C CYS A 64 -9.04 -6.13 22.41
N LEU A 65 -10.35 -6.31 22.28
CA LEU A 65 -11.30 -6.35 23.39
C LEU A 65 -12.41 -7.34 23.05
N PHE A 66 -12.71 -8.23 23.99
CA PHE A 66 -13.77 -9.23 23.83
C PHE A 66 -15.02 -8.73 24.52
N LEU A 67 -16.11 -8.61 23.77
CA LEU A 67 -17.43 -8.19 24.26
C LEU A 67 -18.45 -9.32 24.07
N ASP A 68 -19.53 -9.31 24.85
CA ASP A 68 -20.72 -10.10 24.55
C ASP A 68 -21.81 -9.28 23.83
N ASP A 69 -22.95 -9.91 23.60
CA ASP A 69 -24.13 -9.37 22.92
C ASP A 69 -24.77 -8.18 23.66
N GLN A 70 -24.43 -7.97 24.94
CA GLN A 70 -24.87 -6.84 25.76
C GLN A 70 -23.74 -5.79 25.94
N LEU A 71 -22.65 -5.90 25.18
CA LEU A 71 -21.45 -5.04 25.26
C LEU A 71 -20.68 -5.14 26.59
N ASN A 72 -20.86 -6.20 27.39
CA ASN A 72 -20.08 -6.41 28.60
C ASN A 72 -18.64 -6.85 28.24
N ILE A 73 -17.64 -6.32 28.95
CA ILE A 73 -16.24 -6.69 28.76
C ILE A 73 -15.98 -8.09 29.34
N LEU A 74 -15.52 -9.01 28.49
CA LEU A 74 -15.13 -10.36 28.89
C LEU A 74 -13.65 -10.38 29.32
N PRO A 75 -13.31 -10.88 30.53
CA PRO A 75 -11.92 -10.91 31.03
C PRO A 75 -11.11 -12.06 30.41
N ILE A 76 -11.07 -12.13 29.08
CA ILE A 76 -10.31 -13.13 28.30
C ILE A 76 -8.85 -12.72 28.15
N GLN A 77 -8.57 -11.42 28.16
CA GLN A 77 -7.26 -10.81 27.99
C GLN A 77 -6.84 -10.14 29.30
N SER A 78 -5.61 -10.38 29.76
CA SER A 78 -5.06 -9.87 31.02
C SER A 78 -5.14 -8.35 31.17
N ASN A 79 -5.05 -7.62 30.05
CA ASN A 79 -4.93 -6.16 30.03
C ASN A 79 -6.25 -5.43 29.77
N ALA A 80 -7.36 -6.16 29.56
CA ALA A 80 -8.64 -5.56 29.14
C ALA A 80 -9.23 -4.58 30.18
N LEU A 81 -9.03 -4.87 31.47
CA LEU A 81 -9.54 -4.07 32.59
C LEU A 81 -8.59 -2.94 33.03
N SER A 82 -7.37 -2.89 32.50
CA SER A 82 -6.34 -1.90 32.87
C SER A 82 -6.19 -0.76 31.86
N ILE A 83 -7.04 -0.69 30.84
CA ILE A 83 -7.00 0.35 29.80
C ILE A 83 -7.44 1.68 30.42
N LYS A 84 -6.50 2.62 30.53
CA LYS A 84 -6.79 4.00 30.95
C LYS A 84 -7.06 4.87 29.71
N PRO A 85 -8.10 5.72 29.71
CA PRO A 85 -8.32 6.63 28.61
C PRO A 85 -7.14 7.62 28.51
N VAL A 86 -6.61 7.78 27.30
CA VAL A 86 -5.67 8.87 26.98
C VAL A 86 -6.47 10.18 26.99
N PRO A 87 -5.99 11.27 27.62
CA PRO A 87 -6.69 12.55 27.60
C PRO A 87 -6.94 13.01 26.15
N ALA A 88 -8.12 13.60 25.92
CA ALA A 88 -8.48 14.10 24.60
C ALA A 88 -7.47 15.17 24.14
N LYS A 89 -6.97 15.03 22.90
CA LYS A 89 -6.14 16.06 22.28
C LYS A 89 -6.99 17.31 22.05
N SER A 90 -6.64 18.41 22.71
CA SER A 90 -7.10 19.75 22.34
C SER A 90 -6.52 20.14 20.97
N TRP A 91 -7.10 21.16 20.33
CA TRP A 91 -6.52 21.73 19.09
C TRP A 91 -5.13 22.34 19.35
N ASP A 92 -4.89 22.83 20.58
CA ASP A 92 -3.62 23.36 21.07
C ASP A 92 -2.70 22.27 21.69
N ALA A 93 -3.04 20.98 21.55
CA ALA A 93 -2.21 19.91 22.07
C ALA A 93 -0.82 19.94 21.44
N GLN A 94 0.22 19.64 22.23
CA GLN A 94 1.58 19.52 21.73
C GLN A 94 1.63 18.54 20.56
N LYS A 95 2.11 19.04 19.41
CA LYS A 95 2.34 18.25 18.21
C LYS A 95 3.36 17.17 18.52
N THR A 96 3.22 16.02 17.87
CA THR A 96 4.22 14.96 17.96
C THR A 96 5.57 15.45 17.41
N PRO A 97 6.70 14.88 17.85
CA PRO A 97 8.01 15.27 17.33
C PRO A 97 8.13 15.15 15.80
N GLU A 98 7.40 14.21 15.18
CA GLU A 98 7.35 14.05 13.72
C GLU A 98 6.53 15.15 13.02
N GLU A 99 5.39 15.55 13.60
CA GLU A 99 4.57 16.65 13.09
C GLU A 99 5.30 18.00 13.20
N GLN A 100 6.05 18.22 14.28
CA GLN A 100 6.86 19.43 14.43
C GLN A 100 7.99 19.47 13.39
N LYS A 101 8.77 18.38 13.24
CA LYS A 101 9.80 18.26 12.20
C LYS A 101 9.26 18.49 10.79
N LEU A 102 8.04 18.00 10.48
CA LEU A 102 7.40 18.25 9.19
C LEU A 102 7.05 19.73 8.97
N LEU A 103 6.67 20.46 10.02
CA LEU A 103 6.40 21.89 9.93
C LEU A 103 7.70 22.68 9.77
N ASP A 104 8.73 22.35 10.54
CA ASP A 104 10.06 22.97 10.43
C ASP A 104 10.65 22.75 9.03
N LEU A 105 10.50 21.54 8.47
CA LEU A 105 10.88 21.21 7.09
C LEU A 105 10.06 21.94 6.03
N LYS A 106 8.76 22.19 6.27
CA LYS A 106 7.94 22.98 5.34
C LYS A 106 8.34 24.45 5.34
N ALA A 107 8.66 25.01 6.51
CA ALA A 107 9.11 26.39 6.66
C ALA A 107 10.52 26.62 6.10
N SER A 108 11.45 25.67 6.29
CA SER A 108 12.82 25.79 5.76
C SER A 108 12.89 25.79 4.22
N LEU A 109 11.83 25.31 3.55
CA LEU A 109 11.73 25.28 2.10
C LEU A 109 11.04 26.51 1.51
N ASP A 110 10.46 27.41 2.31
CA ASP A 110 9.67 28.56 1.81
C ASP A 110 10.45 29.35 0.73
N GLY A 111 9.84 29.48 -0.45
CA GLY A 111 10.42 30.14 -1.63
C GLY A 111 11.04 29.19 -2.68
N SER A 112 11.38 27.95 -2.34
CA SER A 112 11.97 26.99 -3.28
C SER A 112 10.93 26.32 -4.21
N GLN A 113 10.61 26.93 -5.35
CA GLN A 113 9.76 26.27 -6.36
C GLN A 113 10.56 25.29 -7.24
N PRO A 114 10.03 24.09 -7.57
CA PRO A 114 8.71 23.54 -7.24
C PRO A 114 8.62 22.86 -5.86
N MET A 115 9.75 22.66 -5.17
CA MET A 115 9.86 21.80 -3.97
C MET A 115 8.92 22.19 -2.83
N HIS A 116 8.96 23.44 -2.36
CA HIS A 116 8.08 23.98 -1.31
C HIS A 116 6.61 23.63 -1.53
N VAL A 117 6.10 23.90 -2.73
CA VAL A 117 4.68 23.75 -3.08
C VAL A 117 4.22 22.30 -2.95
N LEU A 118 5.04 21.35 -3.41
CA LEU A 118 4.74 19.92 -3.41
C LEU A 118 4.98 19.28 -2.04
N VAL A 119 6.04 19.68 -1.33
CA VAL A 119 6.30 19.23 0.05
C VAL A 119 5.20 19.73 1.00
N LYS A 120 4.64 20.92 0.78
CA LYS A 120 3.51 21.45 1.55
C LYS A 120 2.26 20.56 1.50
N LYS A 121 2.02 19.85 0.38
CA LYS A 121 0.94 18.85 0.22
C LYS A 121 1.20 17.52 0.97
N CYS A 122 2.45 17.22 1.34
CA CYS A 122 2.78 15.98 2.04
C CYS A 122 2.19 15.96 3.47
N ARG A 123 1.67 14.82 3.90
CA ARG A 123 1.01 14.65 5.22
C ARG A 123 1.94 14.14 6.31
N THR A 124 3.05 13.49 5.96
CA THR A 124 4.01 12.92 6.91
C THR A 124 5.44 13.32 6.54
N LEU A 125 6.34 13.30 7.53
CA LEU A 125 7.76 13.59 7.33
C LEU A 125 8.38 12.65 6.29
N ASN A 126 8.16 11.34 6.42
CA ASN A 126 8.68 10.34 5.47
C ASN A 126 8.18 10.55 4.03
N GLN A 127 6.95 11.07 3.84
CA GLN A 127 6.45 11.41 2.52
C GLN A 127 7.16 12.65 1.96
N ALA A 128 7.35 13.69 2.79
CA ALA A 128 8.08 14.89 2.41
C ALA A 128 9.53 14.57 2.00
N GLU A 129 10.26 13.83 2.83
CA GLU A 129 11.63 13.40 2.54
C GLU A 129 11.75 12.55 1.27
N ALA A 130 10.77 11.66 1.00
CA ALA A 130 10.75 10.87 -0.22
C ALA A 130 10.50 11.75 -1.46
N VAL A 131 9.55 12.69 -1.39
CA VAL A 131 9.29 13.64 -2.48
C VAL A 131 10.50 14.55 -2.73
N MET A 132 11.16 15.04 -1.68
CA MET A 132 12.41 15.82 -1.82
C MET A 132 13.49 15.03 -2.56
N LYS A 133 13.79 13.80 -2.14
CA LYS A 133 14.81 12.95 -2.81
C LYS A 133 14.51 12.70 -4.29
N PHE A 134 13.24 12.54 -4.67
CA PHE A 134 12.86 12.47 -6.08
C PHE A 134 13.09 13.81 -6.80
N ILE A 135 12.72 14.94 -6.19
CA ILE A 135 12.94 16.30 -6.73
C ILE A 135 14.44 16.60 -6.92
N ASP A 136 15.28 16.21 -5.96
CA ASP A 136 16.73 16.37 -6.03
C ASP A 136 17.30 15.58 -7.22
N SER A 137 16.90 14.31 -7.38
CA SER A 137 17.33 13.47 -8.51
C SER A 137 16.86 13.98 -9.90
N LEU A 138 15.74 14.70 -9.97
CA LEU A 138 15.30 15.39 -11.19
C LEU A 138 16.17 16.63 -11.49
N SER A 139 16.66 17.31 -10.45
CA SER A 139 17.49 18.51 -10.58
C SER A 139 18.92 18.20 -11.06
N GLU A 140 19.46 17.04 -10.66
CA GLU A 140 20.79 16.56 -11.09
C GLU A 140 20.89 16.29 -12.60
N LYS A 141 19.75 16.06 -13.28
CA LYS A 141 19.65 15.69 -14.70
C LYS A 141 20.50 14.49 -15.12
N ASN A 142 20.87 13.63 -14.17
CA ASN A 142 21.56 12.39 -14.47
C ASN A 142 20.57 11.38 -15.07
N LEU A 143 20.50 11.34 -16.40
CA LEU A 143 19.64 10.44 -17.18
C LEU A 143 19.99 8.94 -17.03
N ARG A 144 20.88 8.54 -16.12
CA ARG A 144 21.20 7.11 -15.91
C ARG A 144 21.26 6.74 -14.43
N SER A 145 20.27 7.19 -13.66
CA SER A 145 20.08 6.81 -12.26
C SER A 145 18.73 6.13 -12.03
N THR A 146 18.64 5.35 -10.95
CA THR A 146 17.41 4.68 -10.52
C THR A 146 17.17 4.98 -9.04
N VAL A 147 16.03 5.59 -8.73
CA VAL A 147 15.62 5.94 -7.37
C VAL A 147 14.48 5.03 -6.93
N THR A 148 14.72 4.27 -5.87
CA THR A 148 13.79 3.22 -5.41
C THR A 148 13.14 3.58 -4.07
N LEU A 149 11.81 3.53 -4.01
CA LEU A 149 10.99 3.72 -2.81
C LEU A 149 10.37 2.39 -2.37
N THR A 150 10.95 1.76 -1.35
CA THR A 150 10.38 0.57 -0.68
C THR A 150 9.60 0.96 0.57
N SER A 151 8.36 0.47 0.70
CA SER A 151 7.62 0.56 1.98
C SER A 151 6.43 -0.40 2.03
N GLY A 152 5.87 -0.58 3.22
CA GLY A 152 4.66 -1.39 3.43
C GLY A 152 3.44 -0.93 2.63
N ARG A 153 2.42 -1.80 2.57
CA ARG A 153 1.12 -1.47 1.96
C ARG A 153 0.47 -0.29 2.69
N GLY A 154 -0.23 0.58 1.96
CA GLY A 154 -0.96 1.72 2.53
C GLY A 154 -0.08 2.91 2.98
N ARG A 155 1.24 2.90 2.79
CA ARG A 155 2.17 3.97 3.22
C ARG A 155 2.26 5.19 2.29
N GLY A 156 1.44 5.27 1.23
CA GLY A 156 1.35 6.46 0.37
C GLY A 156 2.37 6.55 -0.79
N LYS A 157 2.97 5.42 -1.24
CA LYS A 157 3.95 5.37 -2.33
C LYS A 157 3.47 6.07 -3.62
N SER A 158 2.33 5.65 -4.16
CA SER A 158 1.75 6.21 -5.39
C SER A 158 1.47 7.71 -5.29
N ALA A 159 1.11 8.21 -4.09
CA ALA A 159 0.89 9.63 -3.85
C ALA A 159 2.20 10.43 -3.87
N ALA A 160 3.29 9.90 -3.28
CA ALA A 160 4.62 10.50 -3.37
C ALA A 160 5.14 10.50 -4.82
N LEU A 161 4.94 9.41 -5.57
CA LEU A 161 5.28 9.33 -7.00
C LEU A 161 4.50 10.35 -7.85
N GLY A 162 3.19 10.52 -7.59
CA GLY A 162 2.37 11.51 -8.31
C GLY A 162 2.89 12.94 -8.12
N LEU A 163 3.20 13.33 -6.88
CA LEU A 163 3.82 14.63 -6.57
C LEU A 163 5.22 14.78 -7.21
N ALA A 164 6.03 13.73 -7.19
CA ALA A 164 7.35 13.73 -7.84
C ALA A 164 7.26 13.93 -9.36
N VAL A 165 6.24 13.34 -10.03
CA VAL A 165 6.01 13.55 -11.47
C VAL A 165 5.46 14.95 -11.77
N ALA A 166 4.68 15.56 -10.86
CA ALA A 166 4.34 16.98 -10.98
C ALA A 166 5.58 17.88 -10.95
N ALA A 167 6.59 17.55 -10.12
CA ALA A 167 7.88 18.22 -10.14
C ALA A 167 8.65 17.99 -11.46
N ALA A 168 8.65 16.76 -11.98
CA ALA A 168 9.27 16.45 -13.28
C ALA A 168 8.65 17.28 -14.41
N ILE A 169 7.34 17.52 -14.38
CA ILE A 169 6.68 18.43 -15.32
C ILE A 169 7.20 19.86 -15.14
N ALA A 170 7.32 20.37 -13.92
CA ALA A 170 7.90 21.71 -13.66
C ALA A 170 9.37 21.83 -14.13
N PHE A 171 10.16 20.76 -14.01
CA PHE A 171 11.52 20.66 -14.55
C PHE A 171 11.60 20.45 -16.08
N LYS A 172 10.44 20.43 -16.76
CA LYS A 172 10.28 20.36 -18.22
C LYS A 172 10.62 19.01 -18.87
N TYR A 173 10.54 17.90 -18.12
CA TYR A 173 10.62 16.56 -18.71
C TYR A 173 9.46 16.34 -19.70
N PRO A 174 9.70 16.08 -21.00
CA PRO A 174 8.68 16.11 -22.05
C PRO A 174 7.93 14.79 -22.21
N ASN A 175 8.58 13.65 -21.98
CA ASN A 175 7.97 12.33 -22.14
C ASN A 175 8.25 11.48 -20.89
N ILE A 176 7.21 11.33 -20.08
CA ILE A 176 7.21 10.55 -18.85
C ILE A 176 6.33 9.31 -19.08
N ALA A 177 6.89 8.13 -18.83
CA ALA A 177 6.16 6.88 -18.86
C ALA A 177 5.84 6.43 -17.44
N VAL A 178 4.64 5.90 -17.21
CA VAL A 178 4.27 5.25 -15.94
C VAL A 178 3.74 3.85 -16.21
N THR A 179 4.17 2.87 -15.42
CA THR A 179 3.74 1.48 -15.51
C THR A 179 3.27 0.95 -14.15
N SER A 180 2.37 -0.01 -14.20
CA SER A 180 1.80 -0.74 -13.08
C SER A 180 1.21 -2.05 -13.60
N PRO A 181 0.91 -3.05 -12.74
CA PRO A 181 0.25 -4.28 -13.18
C PRO A 181 -1.10 -4.06 -13.87
N HIS A 182 -1.85 -3.03 -13.46
CA HIS A 182 -3.12 -2.63 -14.06
C HIS A 182 -3.28 -1.09 -14.02
N PRO A 183 -3.90 -0.43 -15.03
CA PRO A 183 -4.06 1.03 -15.05
C PRO A 183 -4.80 1.59 -13.82
N GLU A 184 -5.75 0.83 -13.28
CA GLU A 184 -6.55 1.23 -12.10
C GLU A 184 -5.70 1.49 -10.85
N ASN A 185 -4.58 0.78 -10.70
CA ASN A 185 -3.66 0.96 -9.57
C ASN A 185 -3.08 2.39 -9.54
N LEU A 186 -3.02 3.04 -10.71
CA LEU A 186 -2.51 4.42 -10.85
C LEU A 186 -3.57 5.49 -10.55
N LYS A 187 -4.80 5.13 -10.13
CA LYS A 187 -5.82 6.12 -9.74
C LYS A 187 -5.27 7.13 -8.71
N THR A 188 -4.59 6.64 -7.68
CA THR A 188 -3.96 7.50 -6.65
C THR A 188 -2.76 8.27 -7.20
N PHE A 189 -1.94 7.64 -8.05
CA PHE A 189 -0.82 8.31 -8.71
C PHE A 189 -1.28 9.50 -9.55
N PHE A 190 -2.26 9.30 -10.45
CA PHE A 190 -2.80 10.37 -11.27
C PHE A 190 -3.54 11.43 -10.43
N GLN A 191 -4.26 11.05 -9.38
CA GLN A 191 -4.86 12.04 -8.46
C GLN A 191 -3.79 12.98 -7.88
N PHE A 192 -2.70 12.46 -7.32
CA PHE A 192 -1.65 13.30 -6.72
C PHE A 192 -0.79 14.03 -7.75
N LEU A 193 -0.69 13.52 -8.99
CA LEU A 193 -0.13 14.26 -10.11
C LEU A 193 -0.96 15.50 -10.42
N LEU A 194 -2.28 15.36 -10.53
CA LEU A 194 -3.18 16.48 -10.79
C LEU A 194 -3.20 17.48 -9.62
N GLU A 195 -3.33 17.02 -8.37
CA GLU A 195 -3.24 17.89 -7.18
C GLU A 195 -1.89 18.62 -7.07
N GLY A 196 -0.82 18.04 -7.61
CA GLY A 196 0.51 18.65 -7.72
C GLY A 196 0.58 19.71 -8.81
N LEU A 197 0.01 19.44 -10.00
CA LEU A 197 -0.11 20.42 -11.09
C LEU A 197 -0.94 21.63 -10.68
N ASP A 198 -2.11 21.40 -10.06
CA ASP A 198 -2.98 22.45 -9.51
C ASP A 198 -2.23 23.32 -8.48
N ALA A 199 -1.42 22.68 -7.61
CA ALA A 199 -0.62 23.39 -6.62
C ALA A 199 0.49 24.25 -7.25
N LEU A 200 1.09 23.78 -8.34
CA LEU A 200 2.03 24.53 -9.19
C LEU A 200 1.31 25.56 -10.09
N GLY A 201 0.01 25.75 -9.90
CA GLY A 201 -0.82 26.73 -10.58
C GLY A 201 -1.02 26.43 -12.06
N TYR A 202 -1.00 25.16 -12.48
CA TYR A 202 -1.45 24.74 -13.81
C TYR A 202 -2.97 24.60 -13.81
N GLU A 203 -3.63 25.08 -14.87
CA GLU A 203 -5.09 25.03 -14.98
C GLU A 203 -5.59 23.84 -15.82
N LYS A 204 -6.61 23.12 -15.34
CA LYS A 204 -7.27 22.06 -16.12
C LYS A 204 -7.96 22.64 -17.36
N ALA A 205 -7.89 21.91 -18.46
CA ALA A 205 -8.35 22.29 -19.82
C ALA A 205 -7.57 23.44 -20.49
N THR A 206 -7.00 24.40 -19.74
CA THR A 206 -6.11 25.44 -20.30
C THR A 206 -4.69 24.91 -20.48
N ASP A 207 -4.06 24.45 -19.39
CA ASP A 207 -2.66 24.04 -19.35
C ASP A 207 -2.48 22.53 -19.50
N TYR A 208 -3.48 21.73 -19.11
CA TYR A 208 -3.43 20.27 -19.20
C TYR A 208 -4.79 19.60 -19.43
N GLU A 209 -4.76 18.42 -20.04
CA GLU A 209 -5.93 17.56 -20.27
C GLU A 209 -5.65 16.11 -19.82
N GLU A 210 -6.68 15.40 -19.36
CA GLU A 210 -6.62 13.98 -19.01
C GLU A 210 -7.29 13.13 -20.10
N VAL A 211 -6.62 12.08 -20.56
CA VAL A 211 -7.17 11.08 -21.47
C VAL A 211 -7.50 9.84 -20.65
N ARG A 212 -8.76 9.39 -20.74
CA ARG A 212 -9.27 8.20 -20.07
C ARG A 212 -9.40 7.04 -21.05
N SER A 213 -9.24 5.82 -20.56
CA SER A 213 -9.40 4.64 -21.42
C SER A 213 -10.84 4.46 -21.89
N THR A 214 -10.98 4.07 -23.16
CA THR A 214 -12.22 3.56 -23.75
C THR A 214 -12.40 2.05 -23.55
N ASN A 215 -11.36 1.31 -23.13
CA ASN A 215 -11.46 -0.12 -22.85
C ASN A 215 -12.31 -0.35 -21.59
N PRO A 216 -13.41 -1.13 -21.65
CA PRO A 216 -14.20 -1.51 -20.48
C PRO A 216 -13.38 -2.15 -19.36
N GLU A 217 -12.36 -2.96 -19.70
CA GLU A 217 -11.50 -3.63 -18.72
C GLU A 217 -10.75 -2.65 -17.80
N PHE A 218 -10.50 -1.42 -18.28
CA PHE A 218 -9.76 -0.41 -17.55
C PHE A 218 -10.66 0.60 -16.82
N ASN A 219 -11.99 0.36 -16.76
CA ASN A 219 -12.96 1.13 -15.95
C ASN A 219 -12.82 2.66 -16.01
N LYS A 220 -12.56 3.22 -17.21
CA LYS A 220 -12.35 4.67 -17.45
C LYS A 220 -11.17 5.28 -16.65
N ALA A 221 -10.17 4.46 -16.31
CA ALA A 221 -8.91 4.90 -15.72
C ALA A 221 -8.21 5.94 -16.62
N ILE A 222 -7.48 6.85 -15.98
CA ILE A 222 -6.64 7.82 -16.69
C ILE A 222 -5.45 7.05 -17.28
N ILE A 223 -5.25 7.18 -18.59
CA ILE A 223 -4.15 6.52 -19.32
C ILE A 223 -3.11 7.52 -19.80
N GLN A 224 -3.43 8.81 -19.89
CA GLN A 224 -2.48 9.85 -20.27
C GLN A 224 -2.89 11.20 -19.69
N VAL A 225 -1.91 12.05 -19.38
CA VAL A 225 -2.08 13.47 -19.11
C VAL A 225 -1.19 14.23 -20.09
N ASN A 226 -1.77 15.12 -20.88
CA ASN A 226 -1.03 16.04 -21.75
C ASN A 226 -0.94 17.40 -21.08
N VAL A 227 0.24 18.03 -21.11
CA VAL A 227 0.48 19.38 -20.60
C VAL A 227 1.01 20.24 -21.75
N MET A 228 0.45 21.44 -21.92
CA MET A 228 0.64 22.30 -23.09
C MET A 228 1.14 23.71 -22.75
N ARG A 229 1.21 24.08 -21.47
CA ARG A 229 1.44 25.44 -20.94
C ARG A 229 2.60 26.25 -21.56
N LYS A 230 3.68 25.59 -21.99
CA LYS A 230 4.86 26.21 -22.65
C LYS A 230 5.58 25.25 -23.58
N ILE A 231 5.78 24.02 -23.09
CA ILE A 231 6.36 22.89 -23.82
C ILE A 231 5.30 21.80 -23.79
N ARG A 232 5.17 21.04 -24.89
CA ARG A 232 4.30 19.87 -24.92
C ARG A 232 4.94 18.74 -24.12
N GLN A 233 4.34 18.41 -22.99
CA GLN A 233 4.79 17.34 -22.10
C GLN A 233 3.69 16.30 -21.96
N ARG A 234 4.04 15.03 -21.75
CA ARG A 234 3.08 13.93 -21.62
C ARG A 234 3.50 12.95 -20.52
N VAL A 235 2.55 12.62 -19.65
CA VAL A 235 2.64 11.47 -18.74
C VAL A 235 1.72 10.39 -19.30
N ARG A 236 2.26 9.25 -19.73
CA ARG A 236 1.47 8.16 -20.34
C ARG A 236 1.63 6.84 -19.59
N TYR A 237 0.51 6.14 -19.40
CA TYR A 237 0.52 4.74 -19.01
C TYR A 237 1.10 3.87 -20.13
N ILE A 238 1.90 2.89 -19.74
CA ILE A 238 2.41 1.83 -20.60
C ILE A 238 2.11 0.48 -19.93
N GLN A 239 1.75 -0.54 -20.72
CA GLN A 239 1.61 -1.89 -20.18
C GLN A 239 3.00 -2.46 -19.86
N PRO A 240 3.16 -3.26 -18.79
CA PRO A 240 4.45 -3.86 -18.43
C PRO A 240 5.09 -4.70 -19.54
N SER A 241 4.28 -5.32 -20.41
CA SER A 241 4.72 -6.13 -21.56
C SER A 241 5.23 -5.31 -22.76
N SER A 242 5.25 -3.97 -22.69
CA SER A 242 5.69 -3.10 -23.77
C SER A 242 7.21 -3.07 -23.92
N THR A 243 7.75 -3.73 -24.93
CA THR A 243 9.20 -3.94 -25.11
C THR A 243 10.00 -2.78 -25.72
N LYS A 244 9.35 -1.69 -26.14
CA LYS A 244 10.03 -0.49 -26.66
C LYS A 244 9.46 0.79 -26.07
N LEU A 245 10.32 1.56 -25.40
CA LEU A 245 10.03 2.87 -24.84
C LEU A 245 10.80 3.96 -25.57
N ASP A 246 10.34 4.26 -26.79
CA ASP A 246 10.93 5.32 -27.60
C ASP A 246 10.70 6.69 -26.95
N ASN A 247 11.76 7.50 -26.92
CA ASN A 247 11.79 8.88 -26.46
C ASN A 247 11.24 9.10 -25.03
N VAL A 248 11.55 8.22 -24.07
CA VAL A 248 11.24 8.41 -22.64
C VAL A 248 12.44 9.01 -21.91
N GLU A 249 12.21 10.03 -21.08
CA GLU A 249 13.24 10.66 -20.24
C GLU A 249 13.10 10.36 -18.75
N LEU A 250 11.88 9.99 -18.32
CA LEU A 250 11.57 9.50 -16.98
C LEU A 250 10.61 8.32 -17.08
N LEU A 251 10.99 7.18 -16.51
CA LEU A 251 10.11 6.04 -16.29
C LEU A 251 9.73 5.96 -14.81
N VAL A 252 8.46 5.72 -14.54
CA VAL A 252 7.91 5.46 -13.20
C VAL A 252 7.29 4.07 -13.16
N ILE A 253 7.73 3.23 -12.24
CA ILE A 253 7.25 1.86 -12.04
C ILE A 253 6.58 1.81 -10.66
N ASP A 254 5.24 1.74 -10.60
CA ASP A 254 4.50 1.58 -9.35
C ASP A 254 4.06 0.12 -9.14
N GLU A 255 4.03 -0.32 -7.89
CA GLU A 255 3.88 -1.73 -7.48
C GLU A 255 4.81 -2.70 -8.24
N ALA A 256 6.09 -2.35 -8.36
CA ALA A 256 7.09 -3.11 -9.12
C ALA A 256 7.23 -4.59 -8.69
N ALA A 257 7.00 -4.90 -7.41
CA ALA A 257 7.01 -6.28 -6.91
C ALA A 257 5.91 -7.18 -7.50
N ALA A 258 4.85 -6.60 -8.05
CA ALA A 258 3.76 -7.31 -8.73
C ALA A 258 3.96 -7.42 -10.25
N ILE A 259 5.09 -6.93 -10.79
CA ILE A 259 5.46 -7.06 -12.21
C ILE A 259 6.56 -8.12 -12.34
N PRO A 260 6.45 -9.10 -13.26
CA PRO A 260 7.51 -10.07 -13.54
C PRO A 260 8.86 -9.40 -13.85
N LEU A 261 9.93 -9.88 -13.20
CA LEU A 261 11.27 -9.31 -13.32
C LEU A 261 11.80 -9.18 -14.77
N PRO A 262 11.51 -10.10 -15.74
CA PRO A 262 11.90 -9.90 -17.13
C PRO A 262 11.33 -8.60 -17.72
N PHE A 263 10.03 -8.35 -17.54
CA PHE A 263 9.39 -7.11 -18.01
C PHE A 263 9.96 -5.87 -17.33
N VAL A 264 10.25 -5.92 -16.01
CA VAL A 264 10.91 -4.81 -15.32
C VAL A 264 12.29 -4.51 -15.92
N LYS A 265 13.06 -5.55 -16.29
CA LYS A 265 14.38 -5.39 -16.93
C LYS A 265 14.28 -4.85 -18.36
N ASP A 266 13.33 -5.33 -19.16
CA ASP A 266 13.12 -4.85 -20.53
C ASP A 266 12.69 -3.38 -20.56
N LEU A 267 12.01 -2.92 -19.50
CA LEU A 267 11.66 -1.51 -19.28
C LEU A 267 12.81 -0.67 -18.68
N MET A 268 13.96 -1.24 -18.30
CA MET A 268 15.08 -0.46 -17.76
C MET A 268 16.01 0.06 -18.87
N GLY A 269 15.84 1.33 -19.25
CA GLY A 269 16.64 2.00 -20.27
C GLY A 269 17.62 3.07 -19.73
N PRO A 270 18.31 3.80 -20.64
CA PRO A 270 19.23 4.89 -20.31
C PRO A 270 18.48 6.22 -20.07
N TYR A 271 17.53 6.21 -19.15
CA TYR A 271 16.76 7.36 -18.66
C TYR A 271 16.63 7.30 -17.14
N LEU A 272 16.12 8.37 -16.52
CA LEU A 272 15.84 8.39 -15.09
C LEU A 272 14.71 7.39 -14.77
N ILE A 273 14.87 6.58 -13.72
CA ILE A 273 13.87 5.57 -13.33
C ILE A 273 13.47 5.75 -11.86
N PHE A 274 12.18 5.94 -11.61
CA PHE A 274 11.59 5.89 -10.27
C PHE A 274 10.85 4.56 -10.09
N LEU A 275 11.20 3.81 -9.03
CA LEU A 275 10.64 2.49 -8.78
C LEU A 275 10.02 2.45 -7.38
N ALA A 276 8.71 2.24 -7.28
CA ALA A 276 8.02 1.99 -6.01
C ALA A 276 7.69 0.51 -5.86
N SER A 277 7.94 -0.03 -4.66
CA SER A 277 7.74 -1.44 -4.38
C SER A 277 7.13 -1.66 -2.99
N THR A 278 6.15 -2.58 -2.91
CA THR A 278 5.57 -3.00 -1.64
C THR A 278 6.37 -4.16 -1.05
N ILE A 279 6.83 -3.97 0.19
CA ILE A 279 7.48 -5.00 1.00
C ILE A 279 6.61 -5.32 2.22
N ASN A 280 6.68 -6.56 2.74
CA ASN A 280 5.94 -7.02 3.91
C ASN A 280 4.42 -6.78 3.79
N GLY A 281 3.82 -7.37 2.75
CA GLY A 281 2.37 -7.32 2.46
C GLY A 281 1.66 -8.63 2.75
#